data_AF-A0A2M6Z0H9-F1
#
_entry.id   AF-A0A2M6Z0H9-F1
#
_cell.length_a   1.000
_cell.length_b   1.000
_cell.length_c   1.000
_cell.angle_alpha   90.00
_cell.angle_beta   90.00
_cell.angle_gamma   90.00
#
_symmetry.space_group_name_H-M   'P 1'
#
loop_
_entity.id
_entity.type
_entity.pdbx_description
1 polymer ?
#
loop_
_entity_poly.entity_id
_entity_poly.type
_entity_poly.pdbx_seq_one_letter_code
_entity_poly.pdbx_strand_id
1 'polypeptide(L)'
;MLAAIKTAKYFELGENDVVLTIFTDSVDLYRSRLEELRRERGDYSEIEAARDHAGPVLHQGIDFFKELTYHERKAIHNLKYYTWVEQQGKTSEELNAQWDDEYWRALFEEEVVYFDTLINEFNAM
;
A
#
# COMPACT_ATOMS: atom_id res chain seq x y z
N MET A 1 6.63 -2.14 -3.28
CA MET A 1 8.05 -2.49 -3.57
C MET A 1 9.06 -1.45 -3.07
N LEU A 2 9.17 -0.23 -3.64
CA LEU A 2 10.23 0.73 -3.24
C LEU A 2 10.22 1.12 -1.75
N ALA A 3 9.02 1.20 -1.15
CA ALA A 3 8.87 1.39 0.29
C ALA A 3 9.46 0.22 1.10
N ALA A 4 9.32 -1.03 0.64
CA ALA A 4 9.88 -2.20 1.31
C ALA A 4 11.41 -2.18 1.32
N ILE A 5 12.05 -1.82 0.19
CA ILE A 5 13.51 -1.60 0.12
C ILE A 5 13.93 -0.51 1.10
N LYS A 6 13.18 0.59 1.15
CA LYS A 6 13.45 1.71 2.07
C LYS A 6 13.30 1.29 3.54
N THR A 7 12.24 0.57 3.89
CA THR A 7 12.01 0.01 5.23
C THR A 7 13.16 -0.90 5.65
N ALA A 8 13.59 -1.81 4.77
CA ALA A 8 14.72 -2.70 5.07
C ALA A 8 16.01 -1.92 5.36
N LYS A 9 16.29 -0.87 4.58
CA LYS A 9 17.45 0.01 4.81
C LYS A 9 17.31 0.84 6.09
N TYR A 10 16.13 1.39 6.35
CA TYR A 10 15.88 2.27 7.50
C TYR A 10 16.02 1.53 8.83
N PHE A 11 15.50 0.30 8.91
CA PHE A 11 15.58 -0.53 10.11
C PHE A 11 16.78 -1.49 10.13
N GLU A 12 17.72 -1.33 9.19
CA GLU A 12 18.93 -2.16 9.08
C GLU A 12 18.64 -3.68 9.09
N LEU A 13 17.57 -4.08 8.40
CA LEU A 13 17.14 -5.48 8.34
C LEU A 13 18.19 -6.36 7.67
N GLY A 14 18.43 -7.53 8.26
CA GLY A 14 19.40 -8.52 7.79
C GLY A 14 18.76 -9.68 7.02
N GLU A 15 19.56 -10.69 6.72
CA GLU A 15 19.15 -11.87 5.94
C GLU A 15 18.05 -12.73 6.57
N ASN A 16 17.83 -12.58 7.89
CA ASN A 16 16.83 -13.33 8.65
C ASN A 16 15.50 -12.57 8.81
N ASP A 17 15.45 -11.31 8.36
CA ASP A 17 14.26 -10.46 8.48
C ASP A 17 13.41 -10.53 7.21
N VAL A 18 12.08 -10.47 7.38
CA VAL A 18 11.12 -10.58 6.28
C VAL A 18 10.30 -9.30 6.17
N VAL A 19 10.26 -8.71 4.97
CA VAL A 19 9.34 -7.62 4.63
C VAL A 19 8.28 -8.13 3.67
N LEU A 20 7.01 -8.10 4.12
CA LEU A 20 5.87 -8.40 3.27
C LEU A 20 5.35 -7.11 2.62
N THR A 21 5.15 -7.13 1.30
CA THR A 21 4.53 -6.02 0.55
C THR A 21 3.46 -6.60 -0.36
N ILE A 22 2.31 -5.92 -0.43
CA ILE A 22 1.16 -6.37 -1.22
C ILE A 22 1.02 -5.43 -2.42
N PHE A 23 0.83 -6.00 -3.61
CA PHE A 23 0.39 -5.26 -4.78
C PHE A 23 -1.13 -5.34 -4.82
N THR A 24 -1.79 -4.24 -4.45
CA THR A 24 -3.25 -4.21 -4.23
C THR A 24 -4.05 -4.26 -5.52
N ASP A 25 -3.46 -3.82 -6.63
CA ASP A 25 -4.15 -3.66 -7.91
C ASP A 25 -3.64 -4.68 -8.94
N SER A 26 -4.55 -5.17 -9.79
CA SER A 26 -4.19 -5.99 -10.96
C SER A 26 -3.51 -5.14 -12.05
N VAL A 27 -2.60 -5.76 -12.79
CA VAL A 27 -1.99 -5.19 -14.01
C VAL A 27 -3.04 -4.81 -15.06
N ASP A 28 -4.21 -5.45 -15.05
CA ASP A 28 -5.30 -5.16 -16.00
C ASP A 28 -5.79 -3.72 -15.93
N LEU A 29 -5.76 -3.12 -14.74
CA LEU A 29 -6.14 -1.73 -14.52
C LEU A 29 -5.16 -0.72 -15.19
N TYR A 30 -3.98 -1.18 -15.60
CA TYR A 30 -2.89 -0.33 -16.09
C TYR A 30 -2.59 -0.49 -17.59
N ARG A 31 -3.34 -1.33 -18.34
CA ARG A 31 -3.05 -1.60 -19.76
C ARG A 31 -3.08 -0.35 -20.63
N SER A 32 -4.10 0.49 -20.48
CA SER A 32 -4.20 1.77 -21.20
C SER A 32 -3.02 2.69 -20.90
N ARG A 33 -2.58 2.73 -19.63
CA ARG A 33 -1.44 3.52 -19.21
C ARG A 33 -0.14 3.03 -19.85
N LEU A 34 0.04 1.73 -20.03
CA LEU A 34 1.20 1.18 -20.73
C LEU A 34 1.22 1.59 -22.22
N GLU A 35 0.07 1.61 -22.89
CA GLU A 35 -0.02 2.07 -24.28
C GLU A 35 0.27 3.56 -24.43
N GLU A 36 -0.22 4.40 -23.51
CA GLU A 36 0.14 5.81 -23.44
C GLU A 36 1.65 6.00 -23.27
N LEU A 37 2.24 5.32 -22.28
CA LEU A 37 3.68 5.42 -22.00
C LEU A 37 4.53 4.94 -23.18
N ARG A 38 4.12 3.89 -23.89
CA ARG A 38 4.81 3.45 -25.12
C ARG A 38 4.74 4.49 -26.24
N ARG A 39 3.60 5.17 -26.42
CA ARG A 39 3.48 6.25 -27.40
C ARG A 39 4.34 7.46 -27.03
N GLU A 40 4.41 7.79 -25.74
CA GLU A 40 5.17 8.95 -25.24
C GLU A 40 6.69 8.70 -25.20
N ARG A 41 7.11 7.49 -24.80
CA ARG A 41 8.50 7.17 -24.44
C ARG A 41 9.15 6.11 -25.33
N GLY A 42 8.38 5.49 -26.22
CA GLY A 42 8.82 4.35 -27.02
C GLY A 42 8.71 3.02 -26.28
N ASP A 43 9.15 1.95 -26.95
CA ASP A 43 9.14 0.61 -26.37
C ASP A 43 10.10 0.48 -25.20
N TYR A 44 9.69 -0.31 -24.20
CA TYR A 44 10.51 -0.59 -23.03
C TYR A 44 11.67 -1.51 -23.41
N SER A 45 12.88 -0.97 -23.44
CA SER A 45 14.10 -1.68 -23.86
C SER A 45 14.95 -2.12 -22.67
N GLU A 46 15.97 -2.94 -22.93
CA GLU A 46 16.97 -3.32 -21.92
C GLU A 46 17.67 -2.11 -21.30
N ILE A 47 17.86 -1.03 -22.07
CA ILE A 47 18.47 0.21 -21.57
C ILE A 47 17.55 0.88 -20.54
N GLU A 48 16.23 0.93 -20.79
CA GLU A 48 15.28 1.47 -19.83
C GLU A 48 15.20 0.60 -18.57
N ALA A 49 15.23 -0.73 -18.74
CA ALA A 49 15.30 -1.67 -17.62
C ALA A 49 16.56 -1.43 -16.75
N ALA A 50 17.72 -1.23 -17.38
CA ALA A 50 18.95 -0.94 -16.66
C ALA A 50 18.89 0.38 -15.90
N ARG A 51 18.24 1.41 -16.47
CA ARG A 51 18.04 2.71 -15.83
C ARG A 51 17.11 2.63 -14.62
N ASP A 52 15.99 1.92 -14.75
CA ASP A 52 15.03 1.72 -13.65
C ASP A 52 15.62 0.86 -12.53
N HIS A 53 16.43 -0.14 -12.88
CA HIS A 53 17.14 -0.91 -11.87
C HIS A 53 18.22 -0.09 -11.15
N ALA A 54 19.09 0.60 -11.90
CA ALA A 54 20.20 1.36 -11.32
C ALA A 54 19.74 2.60 -10.53
N GLY A 55 18.68 3.27 -11.00
CA GLY A 55 18.14 4.48 -10.37
C GLY A 55 17.25 4.14 -9.18
N PRO A 56 15.92 4.01 -9.37
CA PRO A 56 14.98 3.90 -8.26
C PRO A 56 15.14 2.62 -7.43
N VAL A 57 15.61 1.50 -7.98
CA VAL A 57 15.73 0.24 -7.21
C VAL A 57 17.02 0.22 -6.38
N LEU A 58 18.19 0.28 -7.01
CA LEU A 58 19.47 0.19 -6.30
C LEU A 58 19.78 1.45 -5.47
N HIS A 59 19.45 2.63 -6.00
CA HIS A 59 19.75 3.91 -5.36
C HIS A 59 18.68 4.37 -4.36
N GLN A 60 17.71 3.52 -4.03
CA GLN A 60 16.68 3.88 -3.06
C GLN A 60 17.31 4.21 -1.70
N GLY A 61 17.21 5.47 -1.25
CA GLY A 61 17.71 5.91 0.05
C GLY A 61 16.66 5.79 1.15
N ILE A 62 16.95 6.39 2.31
CA ILE A 62 16.04 6.50 3.46
C ILE A 62 15.36 7.87 3.57
N ASP A 63 15.55 8.72 2.56
CA ASP A 63 14.91 10.01 2.38
C ASP A 63 13.38 9.94 2.47
N PHE A 64 12.73 11.01 2.92
CA PHE A 64 11.27 11.10 3.05
C PHE A 64 10.63 9.98 3.90
N PHE A 65 11.42 9.29 4.75
CA PHE A 65 10.93 8.36 5.76
C PHE A 65 10.86 9.05 7.11
N LYS A 66 9.78 8.81 7.86
CA LYS A 66 9.57 9.43 9.17
C LYS A 66 8.84 8.45 10.10
N GLU A 67 9.47 8.16 11.23
CA GLU A 67 8.78 7.58 12.37
C GLU A 67 7.82 8.59 12.99
N LEU A 68 6.60 8.13 13.25
CA LEU A 68 5.54 9.00 13.72
C LEU A 68 5.47 8.97 15.24
N THR A 69 5.46 10.16 15.83
CA THR A 69 5.07 10.34 17.23
C THR A 69 3.57 10.08 17.41
N TYR A 70 3.13 9.94 18.66
CA TYR A 70 1.71 9.79 18.99
C TYR A 70 0.83 10.89 18.37
N HIS A 71 1.25 12.16 18.49
CA HIS A 71 0.47 13.29 17.97
C HIS A 71 0.41 13.31 16.46
N GLU A 72 1.45 12.86 15.77
CA GLU A 72 1.48 12.76 14.32
C GLU A 72 0.59 11.62 13.82
N ARG A 73 0.61 10.46 14.49
CA ARG A 73 -0.37 9.38 14.25
C ARG A 73 -1.79 9.90 14.43
N LYS A 74 -2.05 10.68 15.49
CA LYS A 74 -3.38 11.25 15.77
C LYS A 74 -3.81 12.27 14.73
N ALA A 75 -2.89 13.09 14.24
CA ALA A 75 -3.16 14.02 13.14
C ALA A 75 -3.58 13.27 11.86
N ILE A 76 -2.85 12.20 11.49
CA ILE A 76 -3.21 11.36 10.34
C ILE A 76 -4.56 10.67 10.53
N HIS A 77 -4.84 10.17 11.74
CA HIS A 77 -6.15 9.60 12.05
C HIS A 77 -7.27 10.61 11.81
N ASN A 78 -7.11 11.85 12.28
CA ASN A 78 -8.10 12.90 12.08
C ASN A 78 -8.27 13.33 10.61
N LEU A 79 -7.23 13.18 9.76
CA LEU A 79 -7.35 13.48 8.32
C LEU A 79 -8.40 12.60 7.63
N LYS A 80 -8.70 11.43 8.17
CA LYS A 80 -9.74 10.54 7.65
C LYS A 80 -11.15 11.14 7.76
N TYR A 81 -11.37 12.17 8.58
CA TYR A 81 -12.70 12.76 8.76
C TYR A 81 -13.34 13.16 7.43
N TYR A 82 -12.57 13.81 6.55
CA TYR A 82 -13.06 14.25 5.26
C TYR A 82 -13.55 13.08 4.40
N THR A 83 -12.75 12.02 4.27
CA THR A 83 -13.09 10.88 3.42
C THR A 83 -14.10 9.94 4.07
N TRP A 84 -14.01 9.69 5.37
CA TRP A 84 -14.84 8.72 6.08
C TRP A 84 -16.20 9.29 6.47
N VAL A 85 -16.23 10.48 7.07
CA VAL A 85 -17.47 11.08 7.57
C VAL A 85 -18.16 11.86 6.46
N GLU A 86 -17.48 12.83 5.85
CA GLU A 86 -18.14 13.73 4.90
C GLU A 86 -18.43 13.07 3.56
N GLN A 87 -17.50 12.29 3.00
CA GLN A 87 -17.69 11.67 1.68
C GLN A 87 -18.43 10.32 1.74
N GLN A 88 -18.13 9.48 2.73
CA GLN A 88 -18.73 8.13 2.84
C GLN A 88 -19.95 8.08 3.78
N GLY A 89 -20.27 9.18 4.48
CA GLY A 89 -21.45 9.27 5.34
C GLY A 89 -21.38 8.43 6.62
N LYS A 90 -20.18 8.03 7.05
CA LYS A 90 -19.96 7.29 8.29
C LYS A 90 -19.99 8.22 9.51
N THR A 91 -20.12 7.66 10.71
CA THR A 91 -20.20 8.49 11.92
C THR A 91 -18.81 8.88 12.42
N SER A 92 -18.74 9.99 13.17
CA SER A 92 -17.50 10.40 13.81
C SER A 92 -17.10 9.46 14.95
N GLU A 93 -18.08 8.82 15.59
CA GLU A 93 -17.91 7.79 16.60
C GLU A 93 -17.22 6.55 15.99
N GLU A 94 -17.67 6.09 14.82
CA GLU A 94 -17.02 5.01 14.08
C GLU A 94 -15.59 5.37 13.68
N LEU A 95 -15.35 6.61 13.23
CA LEU A 95 -14.00 7.07 12.95
C LEU A 95 -13.12 7.00 14.20
N ASN A 96 -13.57 7.54 15.32
CA ASN A 96 -12.82 7.53 16.57
C ASN A 96 -12.54 6.11 17.08
N ALA A 97 -13.49 5.18 16.88
CA ALA A 97 -13.31 3.78 17.26
C ALA A 97 -12.13 3.11 16.52
N GLN A 98 -11.83 3.49 15.27
CA GLN A 98 -10.67 3.00 14.53
C GLN A 98 -9.30 3.35 15.16
N TRP A 99 -9.26 4.23 16.16
CA TRP A 99 -8.04 4.53 16.91
C TRP A 99 -7.64 3.37 17.83
N ASP A 100 -8.60 2.54 18.24
CA ASP A 100 -8.38 1.34 19.03
C ASP A 100 -8.04 0.16 18.10
N ASP A 101 -6.98 -0.59 18.42
CA ASP A 101 -6.57 -1.76 17.66
C ASP A 101 -7.65 -2.87 17.72
N GLU A 102 -8.45 -2.92 18.78
CA GLU A 102 -9.51 -3.92 18.95
C GLU A 102 -10.63 -3.75 17.92
N TYR A 103 -10.90 -2.52 17.48
CA TYR A 103 -11.86 -2.26 16.40
C TYR A 103 -11.52 -3.07 15.14
N TRP A 104 -10.23 -3.14 14.80
CA TRP A 104 -9.76 -3.87 13.62
C TRP A 104 -9.70 -5.37 13.87
N ARG A 105 -9.32 -5.82 15.07
CA ARG A 105 -9.30 -7.25 15.42
C ARG A 105 -10.69 -7.86 15.33
N ALA A 106 -11.68 -7.22 15.96
CA ALA A 106 -13.06 -7.68 15.94
C ALA A 106 -13.64 -7.73 14.51
N LEU A 107 -13.26 -6.79 13.64
CA LEU A 107 -13.68 -6.78 12.24
C LEU A 107 -13.14 -8.00 11.47
N PHE A 108 -11.88 -8.39 11.71
CA PHE A 108 -11.20 -9.42 10.92
C PHE A 108 -11.21 -10.83 11.54
N GLU A 109 -11.72 -11.03 12.77
CA GLU A 109 -11.72 -12.35 13.42
C GLU A 109 -12.61 -13.39 12.71
N GLU A 110 -13.81 -13.00 12.26
CA GLU A 110 -14.74 -13.92 11.58
C GLU A 110 -14.80 -13.72 10.06
N GLU A 111 -14.42 -12.54 9.56
CA GLU A 111 -14.58 -12.18 8.15
C GLU A 111 -13.58 -12.87 7.21
N VAL A 112 -12.43 -13.35 7.70
CA VAL A 112 -11.41 -13.98 6.83
C VAL A 112 -11.95 -15.23 6.12
N VAL A 113 -12.67 -16.11 6.83
CA VAL A 113 -13.25 -17.33 6.24
C VAL A 113 -14.33 -16.98 5.21
N TYR A 114 -15.11 -15.94 5.51
CA TYR A 114 -16.15 -15.46 4.60
C TYR A 114 -15.53 -14.84 3.33
N PHE A 115 -14.49 -14.02 3.48
CA PHE A 115 -13.75 -13.46 2.34
C PHE A 115 -13.10 -14.54 1.48
N ASP A 116 -12.51 -15.57 2.08
CA ASP A 116 -11.97 -16.70 1.32
C ASP A 116 -13.06 -17.39 0.48
N THR A 117 -14.26 -17.54 1.03
CA THR A 117 -15.41 -18.09 0.30
C THR A 117 -15.77 -17.18 -0.89
N LEU A 118 -15.92 -15.88 -0.66
CA LEU A 118 -16.22 -14.91 -1.72
C LEU A 118 -15.14 -14.84 -2.80
N ILE A 119 -13.86 -14.94 -2.41
CA ILE A 119 -12.72 -14.96 -3.34
C ILE A 119 -12.78 -16.22 -4.22
N ASN A 120 -13.06 -17.38 -3.63
CA ASN A 120 -13.18 -18.63 -4.39
C ASN A 120 -14.38 -18.60 -5.35
N GLU A 121 -15.52 -18.06 -4.92
CA GLU A 121 -16.70 -17.88 -5.78
C GLU A 121 -16.42 -16.93 -6.94
N PHE A 122 -15.76 -15.79 -6.66
CA PHE A 122 -15.37 -14.82 -7.68
C PHE A 122 -14.40 -15.42 -8.71
N ASN A 123 -13.40 -16.18 -8.26
CA ASN A 123 -12.39 -16.79 -9.15
C ASN A 123 -12.92 -18.00 -9.94
N ALA A 124 -14.04 -18.60 -9.53
CA ALA A 124 -14.68 -19.71 -10.22
C ALA A 124 -15.63 -19.26 -11.35
N MET A 125 -15.94 -17.97 -11.45
CA MET A 125 -16.66 -17.34 -12.57
C MET A 125 -15.74 -17.00 -13.74
#